data_AF-A0A1F6UZV3-F1
#
_entry.id   AF-A0A1F6UZV3-F1
#
_cell.length_a   1.000
_cell.length_b   1.000
_cell.length_c   1.000
_cell.angle_alpha   90.00
_cell.angle_beta   90.00
_cell.angle_gamma   90.00
#
_symmetry.space_group_name_H-M   'P 1'
#
loop_
_entity.id
_entity.type
_entity.pdbx_description
1 polymer ?
#
loop_
_entity_poly.entity_id
_entity_poly.type
_entity_poly.pdbx_seq_one_letter_code
_entity_poly.pdbx_strand_id
1 'polypeptide(L)'
;MPTSSRFAVAVHILTAVAIHKDQPVTSELMAKSASTNPAVIRRILSMLNQAGLSRAQLGQGGGALLARPAESISLLEVYRAVESEELFALHRSQPSPECPVGRSIQPILNGIFHKAQHALESELAKVSIAEVTRDVEHDSRVRPFKQRA
;
A
#
# COMPACT_ATOMS: atom_id res chain seq x y z
N MET A 1 -7.18 -13.61 11.01
CA MET A 1 -7.08 -12.52 10.02
C MET A 1 -5.99 -12.93 9.05
N PRO A 2 -6.27 -13.15 7.75
CA PRO A 2 -5.17 -13.20 6.80
C PRO A 2 -4.55 -11.80 6.76
N THR A 3 -3.31 -11.66 7.22
CA THR A 3 -2.55 -10.42 7.07
C THR A 3 -2.37 -10.20 5.57
N SER A 4 -3.10 -9.22 5.03
CA SER A 4 -2.96 -8.86 3.62
C SER A 4 -1.59 -8.25 3.40
N SER A 5 -0.83 -8.72 2.41
CA SER A 5 0.42 -8.07 1.98
C SER A 5 0.18 -6.94 0.98
N ARG A 6 -1.09 -6.58 0.70
CA ARG A 6 -1.47 -5.58 -0.31
C ARG A 6 -0.76 -4.24 -0.11
N PHE A 7 -0.81 -3.67 1.09
CA PHE A 7 -0.11 -2.43 1.39
C PHE A 7 1.40 -2.52 1.07
N ALA A 8 2.09 -3.55 1.58
CA ALA A 8 3.52 -3.73 1.34
C ALA A 8 3.84 -3.88 -0.15
N VAL A 9 3.04 -4.66 -0.90
CA VAL A 9 3.20 -4.83 -2.35
C VAL A 9 2.91 -3.54 -3.10
N ALA A 10 1.94 -2.72 -2.66
CA ALA A 10 1.64 -1.44 -3.26
C ALA A 10 2.79 -0.43 -3.10
N VAL A 11 3.39 -0.36 -1.90
CA VAL A 11 4.59 0.44 -1.66
C VAL A 11 5.74 -0.06 -2.53
N HIS A 12 5.98 -1.37 -2.58
CA HIS A 12 6.99 -1.98 -3.46
C HIS A 12 6.79 -1.54 -4.92
N ILE A 13 5.57 -1.64 -5.45
CA ILE A 13 5.23 -1.24 -6.82
C ILE A 13 5.61 0.22 -7.08
N LEU A 14 5.16 1.14 -6.22
CA LEU A 14 5.41 2.58 -6.42
C LEU A 14 6.89 2.93 -6.28
N THR A 15 7.59 2.32 -5.32
CA THR A 15 9.04 2.48 -5.16
C THR A 15 9.80 1.93 -6.38
N ALA A 16 9.40 0.77 -6.91
CA ALA A 16 10.01 0.20 -8.10
C ALA A 16 9.81 1.11 -9.32
N VAL A 17 8.63 1.69 -9.50
CA VAL A 17 8.38 2.68 -10.56
C VAL A 17 9.23 3.93 -10.34
N ALA A 18 9.30 4.44 -9.11
CA ALA A 18 10.09 5.63 -8.77
C ALA A 18 11.59 5.46 -9.09
N ILE A 19 12.18 4.30 -8.76
CA ILE A 19 13.59 3.98 -9.07
C ILE A 19 13.85 3.98 -10.58
N HIS A 20 12.88 3.51 -11.37
CA HIS A 20 12.96 3.52 -12.84
C HIS A 20 12.59 4.87 -13.45
N LYS A 21 12.31 5.89 -12.62
CA LYS A 21 11.98 7.27 -13.03
C LYS A 21 10.79 7.28 -13.99
N ASP A 22 10.94 7.96 -15.13
CA ASP A 22 9.92 8.07 -16.18
C ASP A 22 9.88 6.86 -17.13
N GLN A 23 10.59 5.77 -16.83
CA GLN A 23 10.51 4.54 -17.62
C GLN A 23 9.36 3.65 -17.13
N PRO A 24 8.41 3.27 -18.00
CA PRO A 24 7.32 2.39 -17.61
C PRO A 24 7.82 1.04 -17.11
N VAL A 25 7.23 0.56 -16.01
CA VAL A 25 7.56 -0.75 -15.44
C VAL A 25 6.41 -1.72 -15.69
N THR A 26 6.71 -2.90 -16.23
CA THR A 26 5.67 -3.90 -16.54
C THR A 26 5.22 -4.67 -15.29
N SER A 27 3.98 -5.18 -15.34
CA SER A 27 3.44 -6.00 -14.25
C SER A 27 4.22 -7.30 -14.02
N GLU A 28 4.82 -7.84 -15.08
CA GLU A 28 5.64 -9.04 -15.11
C GLU A 28 6.96 -8.82 -14.36
N LEU A 29 7.60 -7.66 -14.59
CA LEU A 29 8.81 -7.28 -13.90
C LEU A 29 8.56 -7.11 -12.40
N MET A 30 7.51 -6.37 -12.04
CA MET A 30 7.14 -6.16 -10.63
C MET A 30 6.75 -7.46 -9.94
N ALA A 31 6.01 -8.34 -10.61
CA ALA A 31 5.59 -9.63 -10.05
C ALA A 31 6.80 -10.49 -9.68
N LYS A 32 7.82 -10.52 -10.56
CA LYS A 32 9.09 -11.19 -10.29
C LYS A 32 9.81 -10.58 -9.09
N SER A 33 9.85 -9.24 -8.99
CA SER A 33 10.52 -8.52 -7.90
C SER A 33 9.81 -8.70 -6.55
N ALA A 34 8.48 -8.65 -6.53
CA ALA A 34 7.66 -8.79 -5.33
C ALA A 34 7.26 -10.24 -5.00
N SER A 35 7.90 -11.23 -5.66
CA SER A 35 7.62 -12.67 -5.49
C SER A 35 6.12 -13.01 -5.49
N THR A 36 5.38 -12.42 -6.43
CA THR A 36 3.94 -12.62 -6.61
C THR A 36 3.62 -12.88 -8.08
N ASN A 37 2.35 -12.82 -8.48
CA ASN A 37 1.94 -13.00 -9.87
C ASN A 37 1.47 -11.67 -10.51
N PRO A 38 1.56 -11.54 -11.85
CA PRO A 38 1.18 -10.32 -12.55
C PRO A 38 -0.29 -9.90 -12.34
N ALA A 39 -1.21 -10.84 -12.11
CA ALA A 39 -2.61 -10.52 -11.88
C ALA A 39 -2.82 -9.74 -10.56
N VAL A 40 -2.10 -10.11 -9.50
CA VAL A 40 -2.10 -9.39 -8.22
C VAL A 40 -1.55 -7.97 -8.41
N ILE A 41 -0.42 -7.84 -9.11
CA ILE A 41 0.18 -6.53 -9.42
C ILE A 41 -0.80 -5.65 -10.19
N ARG A 42 -1.44 -6.16 -11.24
CA ARG A 42 -2.42 -5.39 -12.04
C ARG A 42 -3.63 -4.96 -11.22
N ARG A 43 -4.12 -5.81 -10.31
CA ARG A 43 -5.20 -5.43 -9.39
C ARG A 43 -4.78 -4.26 -8.50
N ILE A 44 -3.59 -4.31 -7.91
CA ILE A 44 -3.08 -3.22 -7.07
C ILE A 44 -2.84 -1.95 -7.89
N LEU A 45 -2.23 -2.06 -9.08
CA LEU A 45 -2.06 -0.92 -9.99
C LEU A 45 -3.39 -0.27 -10.38
N SER A 46 -4.45 -1.05 -10.56
CA SER A 46 -5.80 -0.51 -10.81
C SER A 46 -6.29 0.34 -9.64
N MET A 47 -6.13 -0.15 -8.40
CA MET A 47 -6.50 0.60 -7.19
C MET A 47 -5.68 1.89 -7.04
N LEU A 48 -4.35 1.80 -7.26
CA LEU A 48 -3.45 2.95 -7.23
C LEU A 48 -3.75 3.96 -8.34
N ASN A 49 -4.18 3.50 -9.52
CA ASN A 49 -4.57 4.38 -10.61
C ASN A 49 -5.87 5.12 -10.33
N GLN A 50 -6.87 4.43 -9.76
CA GLN A 50 -8.12 5.06 -9.32
C GLN A 50 -7.88 6.12 -8.23
N ALA A 51 -6.89 5.90 -7.37
CA ALA A 51 -6.45 6.87 -6.35
C ALA A 51 -5.55 8.00 -6.90
N GLY A 52 -5.24 8.02 -8.21
CA GLY A 52 -4.38 9.04 -8.81
C GLY A 52 -2.91 8.97 -8.35
N LEU A 53 -2.44 7.79 -7.94
CA LEU A 53 -1.07 7.55 -7.50
C LEU A 53 -0.19 6.95 -8.61
N SER A 54 -0.80 6.21 -9.53
CA SER A 54 -0.13 5.65 -10.71
C SER A 54 -0.92 5.91 -11.99
N ARG A 55 -0.26 5.80 -13.14
CA ARG A 55 -0.87 5.84 -14.47
C ARG A 55 -0.28 4.76 -15.35
N ALA A 56 -1.08 4.29 -16.31
CA ALA A 56 -0.64 3.32 -17.30
C ALA A 56 -0.15 4.03 -18.57
N GLN A 57 0.93 3.53 -19.16
CA GLN A 57 1.33 3.80 -20.53
C GLN A 57 1.00 2.58 -21.40
N LEU A 58 0.27 2.80 -22.49
CA LEU A 58 -0.14 1.75 -23.42
C LEU A 58 0.89 1.54 -24.53
N GLY A 59 0.84 0.38 -25.18
CA GLY A 59 1.67 0.03 -26.35
C GLY A 59 2.93 -0.77 -26.02
N GLN A 60 3.77 -0.99 -27.04
CA GLN A 60 5.06 -1.68 -26.88
C GLN A 60 5.97 -0.84 -25.98
N GLY A 61 6.56 -1.47 -24.96
CA GLY A 61 7.31 -0.76 -23.92
C GLY A 61 6.42 -0.01 -22.90
N GLY A 62 5.11 -0.27 -22.90
CA GLY A 62 4.17 0.25 -21.91
C GLY A 62 4.34 -0.39 -20.52
N GLY A 63 3.68 0.20 -19.52
CA GLY A 63 3.81 -0.19 -18.12
C GLY A 63 3.19 0.85 -17.19
N ALA A 64 3.49 0.74 -15.90
CA ALA A 64 3.07 1.72 -14.90
C ALA A 64 4.10 2.83 -14.74
N LEU A 65 3.60 4.04 -14.51
CA LEU A 65 4.34 5.24 -14.14
C LEU A 65 3.70 5.86 -12.89
N LEU A 66 4.45 6.69 -12.16
CA LEU A 66 3.83 7.53 -11.13
C LEU A 66 2.92 8.57 -11.81
N ALA A 67 1.79 8.87 -11.18
CA ALA A 67 0.88 9.90 -11.66
C ALA A 67 1.38 11.33 -11.32
N ARG A 68 2.26 11.45 -10.32
CA ARG A 68 2.82 12.70 -9.79
C ARG A 68 4.14 12.42 -9.05
N PRO A 69 4.94 13.44 -8.69
CA PRO A 69 6.25 13.24 -8.05
C PRO A 69 6.17 12.40 -6.77
N ALA A 70 7.18 11.54 -6.56
CA ALA A 70 7.23 10.58 -5.45
C ALA A 70 7.22 11.26 -4.07
N GLU A 71 7.74 12.49 -3.99
CA GLU A 71 7.76 13.33 -2.78
C GLU A 71 6.36 13.75 -2.36
N SER A 72 5.43 13.83 -3.32
CA SER A 72 4.05 14.22 -3.04
C SER A 72 3.18 13.04 -2.61
N ILE A 73 3.63 11.79 -2.81
CA ILE A 73 2.84 10.59 -2.52
C ILE A 73 3.22 10.07 -1.13
N SER A 74 2.32 10.23 -0.16
CA SER A 74 2.51 9.71 1.20
C SER A 74 2.16 8.23 1.33
N LEU A 75 2.76 7.53 2.29
CA LEU A 75 2.37 6.14 2.59
C LEU A 75 0.91 6.04 3.08
N LEU A 76 0.37 7.10 3.68
CA LEU A 76 -1.06 7.15 4.04
C LEU A 76 -1.97 7.06 2.82
N GLU A 77 -1.64 7.78 1.74
CA GLU A 77 -2.43 7.71 0.50
C GLU A 77 -2.36 6.33 -0.14
N VAL A 78 -1.18 5.69 -0.10
CA VAL A 78 -1.01 4.30 -0.56
C VAL A 78 -1.84 3.35 0.28
N TYR A 79 -1.79 3.48 1.61
CA TYR A 79 -2.56 2.67 2.55
C TYR A 79 -4.06 2.78 2.28
N ARG A 80 -4.59 4.00 2.21
CA ARG A 80 -6.01 4.26 1.92
C ARG A 80 -6.44 3.80 0.52
N ALA A 81 -5.52 3.76 -0.44
CA ALA A 81 -5.83 3.29 -1.79
C ALA A 81 -6.02 1.76 -1.86
N VAL A 82 -5.36 0.98 -0.99
CA VAL A 82 -5.30 -0.50 -1.15
C VAL A 82 -5.88 -1.29 0.02
N GLU A 83 -5.98 -0.69 1.20
CA GLU A 83 -6.65 -1.26 2.35
C GLU A 83 -8.08 -0.72 2.48
N SER A 84 -8.97 -1.60 2.91
CA SER A 84 -10.42 -1.35 2.96
C SER A 84 -11.04 -1.75 4.30
N GLU A 85 -10.24 -2.30 5.22
CA GLU A 85 -10.71 -2.84 6.49
C GLU A 85 -10.15 -2.05 7.67
N GLU A 86 -10.96 -1.93 8.72
CA GLU A 86 -10.52 -1.43 10.01
C GLU A 86 -9.40 -2.33 10.57
N LEU A 87 -8.43 -1.74 11.26
CA LEU A 87 -7.32 -2.46 11.91
C LEU A 87 -7.76 -3.66 12.76
N PHE A 88 -8.92 -3.56 13.41
CA PHE A 88 -9.44 -4.57 14.31
C PHE A 88 -10.92 -4.82 14.02
N ALA A 89 -11.30 -6.09 13.92
CA ALA A 89 -12.71 -6.46 13.80
C ALA A 89 -13.37 -6.58 15.17
N LEU A 90 -14.59 -6.04 15.30
CA LEU A 90 -15.47 -6.34 16.43
C LEU A 90 -16.17 -7.69 16.26
N HIS A 91 -16.74 -8.19 17.37
CA HIS A 91 -17.62 -9.35 17.37
C HIS A 91 -18.77 -9.15 16.35
N ARG A 92 -18.96 -10.15 15.49
CA ARG A 92 -20.05 -10.15 14.49
C ARG A 92 -21.44 -10.16 15.14
N SER A 93 -21.55 -10.78 16.32
CA SER A 93 -22.77 -10.83 17.12
C SER A 93 -22.73 -9.77 18.22
N GLN A 94 -23.87 -9.14 18.50
CA GLN A 94 -23.98 -8.22 19.63
C GLN A 94 -23.81 -8.99 20.96
N PRO A 95 -22.96 -8.50 21.87
CA PRO A 95 -22.87 -9.03 23.22
C PRO A 95 -24.20 -8.89 23.98
N SER A 96 -24.42 -9.73 25.00
CA SER A 96 -25.65 -9.70 25.79
C SER A 96 -25.88 -8.32 26.45
N PRO A 97 -27.06 -7.69 26.27
CA PRO A 97 -27.38 -6.41 26.89
C PRO A 97 -27.66 -6.51 28.39
N GLU A 98 -27.90 -7.72 28.91
CA GLU A 98 -28.11 -8.03 30.32
C GLU A 98 -26.78 -8.07 31.09
N CYS A 99 -25.67 -8.29 30.39
CA CYS A 99 -24.33 -8.21 30.94
C CYS A 99 -23.83 -6.75 30.92
N PRO A 100 -23.42 -6.16 32.07
CA PRO A 100 -22.89 -4.79 32.11
C PRO A 100 -21.69 -4.56 31.16
N VAL A 101 -20.84 -5.59 31.01
CA VAL A 101 -19.73 -5.59 30.06
C VAL A 101 -20.25 -5.61 28.63
N GLY A 102 -21.19 -6.51 28.33
CA GLY A 102 -21.77 -6.65 26.98
C GLY A 102 -22.40 -5.36 26.47
N ARG A 103 -23.09 -4.62 27.33
CA ARG A 103 -23.70 -3.32 27.00
C ARG A 103 -22.68 -2.22 26.64
N SER A 104 -21.45 -2.32 27.15
CA SER A 104 -20.49 -1.20 27.12
C SER A 104 -19.23 -1.49 26.29
N ILE A 105 -18.88 -2.77 26.07
CA ILE A 105 -17.56 -3.12 25.53
C ILE A 105 -17.35 -2.69 24.08
N GLN A 106 -18.36 -2.81 23.21
CA GLN A 106 -18.24 -2.44 21.79
C GLN A 106 -17.91 -0.95 21.59
N PRO A 107 -18.67 0.03 22.14
CA PRO A 107 -18.36 1.44 21.95
C PRO A 107 -17.01 1.83 22.58
N ILE A 108 -16.63 1.22 23.71
CA ILE A 108 -15.32 1.46 24.34
C ILE A 108 -14.19 0.98 23.43
N LEU A 109 -14.29 -0.25 22.89
CA LEU A 109 -13.29 -0.80 21.97
C LEU A 109 -13.22 0.01 20.67
N ASN A 110 -14.36 0.44 20.11
CA ASN A 110 -14.37 1.33 18.93
C ASN A 110 -13.57 2.62 19.17
N GLY A 111 -13.75 3.26 20.33
CA GLY A 111 -12.98 4.45 20.67
C GLY A 111 -11.47 4.19 20.76
N ILE A 112 -11.06 3.02 21.26
CA ILE A 112 -9.65 2.61 21.34
C ILE A 112 -9.10 2.31 19.93
N PHE A 113 -9.85 1.56 19.13
CA PHE A 113 -9.46 1.17 17.77
C PHE A 113 -9.34 2.38 16.85
N HIS A 114 -10.26 3.34 16.95
CA HIS A 114 -10.17 4.60 16.21
C HIS A 114 -8.90 5.39 16.57
N LYS A 115 -8.53 5.45 17.86
CA LYS A 115 -7.28 6.10 18.28
C LYS A 115 -6.05 5.39 17.72
N ALA A 116 -6.04 4.06 17.70
CA ALA A 116 -4.96 3.27 17.12
C ALA A 116 -4.85 3.48 15.60
N GLN A 117 -5.98 3.47 14.89
CA GLN A 117 -6.05 3.77 13.45
C GLN A 117 -5.51 5.17 13.15
N HIS A 118 -5.94 6.18 13.90
CA HIS A 118 -5.47 7.54 13.70
C HIS A 118 -3.96 7.67 13.95
N ALA A 119 -3.43 6.99 14.98
CA ALA A 119 -1.99 6.98 15.25
C ALA A 119 -1.20 6.36 14.09
N LEU A 120 -1.65 5.20 13.56
CA LEU A 120 -1.05 4.57 12.38
C LEU A 120 -1.07 5.51 11.18
N GLU A 121 -2.23 6.06 10.85
CA GLU A 121 -2.40 6.96 9.70
C GLU A 121 -1.53 8.21 9.84
N SER A 122 -1.43 8.75 11.05
CA SER A 122 -0.57 9.90 11.32
C SER A 122 0.92 9.60 11.13
N GLU A 123 1.39 8.38 11.40
CA GLU A 123 2.78 8.01 11.11
C GLU A 123 2.99 7.79 9.61
N LEU A 124 2.06 7.10 8.93
CA LEU A 124 2.14 6.88 7.49
C LEU A 124 2.06 8.18 6.68
N ALA A 125 1.41 9.21 7.20
CA ALA A 125 1.33 10.53 6.55
C ALA A 125 2.69 11.26 6.49
N LYS A 126 3.65 10.91 7.37
CA LYS A 126 4.94 11.59 7.47
C LYS A 126 5.97 11.11 6.45
N VAL A 127 5.77 9.91 5.89
CA VAL A 127 6.73 9.26 5.00
C VAL A 127 6.20 9.27 3.57
N SER A 128 7.05 9.68 2.62
CA SER A 128 6.73 9.67 1.19
C SER A 128 7.36 8.50 0.44
N ILE A 129 6.87 8.20 -0.76
CA ILE A 129 7.49 7.22 -1.65
C ILE A 129 8.94 7.61 -1.97
N ALA A 130 9.23 8.92 -2.13
CA ALA A 130 10.59 9.38 -2.36
C ALA A 130 11.54 9.03 -1.22
N GLU A 131 11.07 9.09 0.04
CA GLU A 131 11.88 8.69 1.20
C GLU A 131 12.20 7.21 1.17
N VAL A 132 11.19 6.36 0.95
CA VAL A 132 11.38 4.91 0.82
C VAL A 132 12.32 4.56 -0.34
N THR A 133 12.18 5.25 -1.48
CA THR A 133 13.08 5.08 -2.63
C THR A 133 14.52 5.41 -2.26
N ARG A 134 14.76 6.52 -1.56
CA ARG A 134 16.08 6.94 -1.12
C ARG A 134 16.72 5.89 -0.18
N ASP A 135 15.93 5.34 0.74
CA ASP A 135 16.40 4.31 1.67
C ASP A 135 16.78 3.01 0.95
N VAL A 136 16.02 2.63 -0.08
CA VAL A 136 16.34 1.46 -0.92
C VAL A 136 17.61 1.71 -1.75
N GLU A 137 17.80 2.90 -2.29
CA GLU A 137 19.00 3.26 -3.07
C GLU A 137 20.28 3.33 -2.20
N HIS A 138 20.15 3.72 -0.93
CA HIS A 138 21.25 3.77 0.03
C HIS A 138 21.53 2.44 0.74
N ASP A 139 20.67 1.42 0.58
CA ASP A 139 20.94 0.09 1.14
C ASP A 139 22.08 -0.59 0.37
N SER A 140 23.27 -0.57 0.98
CA SER A 140 24.52 -1.17 0.48
C SER A 140 24.43 -2.67 0.10
N ARG A 141 23.34 -3.37 0.45
CA ARG A 141 23.08 -4.77 0.06
C ARG A 141 22.39 -4.89 -1.31
N VAL A 142 21.83 -3.80 -1.84
CA VAL A 142 21.03 -3.81 -3.07
C VAL A 142 21.94 -3.86 -4.30
N ARG A 143 21.75 -4.89 -5.13
CA ARG A 143 22.36 -4.97 -6.47
C ARG A 143 21.38 -4.45 -7.52
N PRO A 144 21.83 -3.77 -8.59
CA PRO A 144 20.93 -3.26 -9.63
C PRO A 144 20.07 -4.38 -10.22
N PHE A 145 18.74 -4.22 -10.14
CA PHE A 145 17.81 -5.16 -10.74
C PHE A 145 17.80 -4.94 -12.26
N LYS A 146 18.59 -5.73 -12.99
CA LYS A 146 18.68 -5.60 -14.45
C LYS A 146 17.33 -5.94 -15.10
N GLN A 147 16.70 -4.96 -15.74
CA GLN A 147 15.68 -5.24 -16.75
C GLN A 147 16.36 -6.04 -17.86
N ARG A 148 16.01 -7.33 -18.00
CA ARG A 148 16.35 -8.04 -19.23
C ARG A 148 15.38 -7.55 -20.30
N ALA A 149 15.95 -6.97 -21.36
CA ALA A 149 15.24 -6.62 -22.59
C ALA A 149 14.52 -7.83 -23.19
#